data_AF-A0A9E0WDA0-F1
#
_entry.id   AF-A0A9E0WDA0-F1
#
_cell.length_a   1.000
_cell.length_b   1.000
_cell.length_c   1.000
_cell.angle_alpha   90.00
_cell.angle_beta   90.00
_cell.angle_gamma   90.00
#
_symmetry.space_group_name_H-M   'P 1'
#
loop_
_entity.id
_entity.type
_entity.pdbx_description
1 polymer ?
#
loop_
_entity_poly.entity_id
_entity_poly.type
_entity_poly.pdbx_seq_one_letter_code
_entity_poly.pdbx_strand_id
1 'polypeptide(L)'
;MNRRGVHDPASVRTGCLALLLTALVVSPAGAADLIINLEEPVDGGTSSGVSNIRGWAVASDGIERIEVYFDGVFGFELPYGASREDVEAVYPDIVGSINSGFGSAMAYGLLGNGEHTVTVRAVSLTGDVAEDSARFEVVGFPYDFLSADESPNLEGASVSLAGDSVVINEVILQDGEDYAVTLGWLTASQGFEIRQVTPAVTNPAEQDILVSAFFGLDNELPGPLCNQAGRLLDGMPVNFKFP
;
A
#
# COMPACT_ATOMS: atom_id res chain seq x y z
N MET A 1 -52.17 48.17 -88.18
CA MET A 1 -50.93 48.87 -87.79
C MET A 1 -51.12 49.50 -86.41
N ASN A 2 -50.42 49.04 -85.36
CA ASN A 2 -49.68 49.93 -84.45
C ASN A 2 -48.88 49.13 -83.42
N ARG A 3 -47.66 49.59 -83.17
CA ARG A 3 -46.64 49.04 -82.26
C ARG A 3 -46.91 49.39 -80.79
N ARG A 4 -46.20 48.67 -79.90
CA ARG A 4 -45.79 48.93 -78.49
C ARG A 4 -46.22 47.74 -77.63
N GLY A 5 -45.42 47.09 -76.81
CA GLY A 5 -44.05 47.28 -76.38
C GLY A 5 -43.91 46.64 -75.00
N VAL A 6 -42.80 45.94 -74.79
CA VAL A 6 -42.09 45.74 -73.51
C VAL A 6 -42.63 44.71 -72.49
N HIS A 7 -41.64 44.06 -71.88
CA HIS A 7 -41.57 43.46 -70.54
C HIS A 7 -41.76 41.94 -70.41
N ASP A 8 -40.62 41.26 -70.60
CA ASP A 8 -40.22 40.14 -69.73
C ASP A 8 -40.06 40.66 -68.29
N PRO A 9 -40.51 39.90 -67.27
CA PRO A 9 -39.62 39.75 -66.14
C PRO A 9 -39.59 38.35 -65.51
N ALA A 10 -38.34 37.92 -65.33
CA ALA A 10 -37.80 37.36 -64.10
C ALA A 10 -38.25 35.95 -63.66
N SER A 11 -37.38 35.00 -63.99
CA SER A 11 -37.16 33.75 -63.25
C SER A 11 -36.96 34.04 -61.76
N VAL A 12 -37.89 33.58 -60.93
CA VAL A 12 -37.77 33.60 -59.46
C VAL A 12 -36.78 32.52 -59.05
N ARG A 13 -35.55 32.92 -58.71
CA ARG A 13 -34.60 32.06 -58.00
C ARG A 13 -34.86 32.20 -56.50
N THR A 14 -35.47 31.19 -55.92
CA THR A 14 -35.60 31.01 -54.47
C THR A 14 -34.19 30.87 -53.87
N GLY A 15 -33.65 31.96 -53.33
CA GLY A 15 -32.41 31.95 -52.56
C GLY A 15 -32.68 31.39 -51.17
N CYS A 16 -32.21 30.17 -50.91
CA CYS A 16 -32.18 29.60 -49.58
C CYS A 16 -31.08 30.32 -48.79
N LEU A 17 -31.46 31.27 -47.93
CA LEU A 17 -30.55 32.00 -47.06
C LEU A 17 -30.14 31.07 -45.91
N ALA A 18 -29.03 30.35 -46.08
CA ALA A 18 -28.45 29.56 -45.01
C ALA A 18 -27.84 30.51 -43.96
N LEU A 19 -28.49 30.65 -42.80
CA LEU A 19 -27.85 31.23 -41.62
C LEU A 19 -26.68 30.30 -41.22
N LEU A 20 -25.46 30.73 -41.51
CA LEU A 20 -24.26 30.12 -40.94
C LEU A 20 -24.20 30.50 -39.44
N LEU A 21 -24.73 29.62 -38.59
CA LEU A 21 -24.43 29.63 -37.16
C LEU A 21 -22.97 29.17 -37.01
N THR A 22 -22.03 30.09 -36.86
CA THR A 22 -20.68 29.75 -36.39
C THR A 22 -20.81 29.34 -34.92
N ALA A 23 -20.73 28.03 -34.66
CA ALA A 23 -20.48 27.54 -33.32
C ALA A 23 -19.10 28.07 -32.90
N LEU A 24 -19.06 28.91 -31.86
CA LEU A 24 -17.83 29.26 -31.19
C LEU A 24 -17.36 27.98 -30.49
N VAL A 25 -16.35 27.33 -31.04
CA VAL A 25 -15.64 26.27 -30.33
C VAL A 25 -14.85 26.97 -29.23
N VAL A 26 -15.43 27.02 -28.03
CA VAL A 26 -14.67 27.31 -26.82
C VAL A 26 -13.79 26.09 -26.62
N SER A 27 -12.52 26.18 -27.02
CA SER A 27 -11.51 25.26 -26.54
C SER A 27 -11.56 25.31 -25.00
N PRO A 28 -11.54 24.17 -24.28
CA PRO A 28 -11.26 24.25 -22.85
C PRO A 28 -9.96 25.03 -22.70
N ALA A 29 -9.95 26.01 -21.80
CA ALA A 29 -8.70 26.65 -21.37
C ALA A 29 -7.72 25.51 -21.05
N GLY A 30 -6.51 25.59 -21.62
CA GLY A 30 -5.56 24.47 -21.62
C GLY A 30 -5.44 23.90 -20.22
N ALA A 31 -5.64 22.58 -20.09
CA ALA A 31 -5.33 21.88 -18.85
C ALA A 31 -3.89 22.24 -18.47
N ALA A 32 -3.69 22.77 -17.27
CA ALA A 32 -2.35 23.02 -16.77
C ALA A 32 -1.59 21.69 -16.79
N ASP A 33 -0.30 21.71 -17.14
CA ASP A 33 0.54 20.52 -17.04
C ASP A 33 0.83 20.27 -15.54
N LEU A 34 -0.11 19.62 -14.86
CA LEU A 34 0.00 19.17 -13.47
C LEU A 34 0.37 17.69 -13.45
N ILE A 35 1.58 17.40 -12.96
CA ILE A 35 2.15 16.06 -12.89
C ILE A 35 2.62 15.84 -11.46
N ILE A 36 2.35 14.66 -10.92
CA ILE A 36 2.85 14.21 -9.62
C ILE A 36 3.43 12.81 -9.78
N ASN A 37 4.47 12.51 -9.00
CA ASN A 37 5.00 11.17 -8.87
C ASN A 37 5.37 10.88 -7.41
N LEU A 38 4.83 9.77 -6.92
CA LEU A 38 5.19 9.17 -5.65
C LEU A 38 6.41 8.26 -5.84
N GLU A 39 7.46 8.49 -5.06
CA GLU A 39 8.68 7.68 -5.10
C GLU A 39 8.74 6.69 -3.94
N GLU A 40 8.34 7.13 -2.75
CA GLU A 40 8.26 6.30 -1.55
C GLU A 40 6.96 6.59 -0.80
N PRO A 41 6.24 5.55 -0.34
CA PRO A 41 6.57 4.13 -0.47
C PRO A 41 6.38 3.63 -1.91
N VAL A 42 7.15 2.60 -2.29
CA VAL A 42 7.08 1.98 -3.63
C VAL A 42 5.86 1.08 -3.73
N ASP A 43 5.18 1.10 -4.87
CA ASP A 43 4.06 0.19 -5.15
C ASP A 43 4.50 -1.28 -5.12
N GLY A 44 3.72 -2.12 -4.42
CA GLY A 44 4.06 -3.50 -4.06
C GLY A 44 5.20 -3.63 -3.04
N GLY A 45 5.64 -2.52 -2.45
CA GLY A 45 6.75 -2.47 -1.50
C GLY A 45 6.39 -2.89 -0.08
N THR A 46 7.39 -2.82 0.79
CA THR A 46 7.26 -3.03 2.23
C THR A 46 7.69 -1.75 2.95
N SER A 47 7.03 -1.40 4.04
CA SER A 47 7.43 -0.27 4.91
C SER A 47 7.39 -0.70 6.36
N SER A 48 8.35 -0.22 7.15
CA SER A 48 8.47 -0.57 8.58
C SER A 48 8.95 0.63 9.40
N GLY A 49 8.59 0.65 10.68
CA GLY A 49 9.09 1.65 11.63
C GLY A 49 8.87 3.09 11.17
N VAL A 50 9.96 3.87 11.10
CA VAL A 50 9.98 5.24 10.59
C VAL A 50 10.77 5.26 9.28
N SER A 51 10.11 5.65 8.19
CA SER A 51 10.72 5.80 6.86
C SER A 51 10.15 7.03 6.15
N ASN A 52 10.50 7.26 4.88
CA ASN A 52 10.06 8.45 4.16
C ASN A 52 8.78 8.20 3.37
N ILE A 53 7.94 9.23 3.31
CA ILE A 53 7.00 9.44 2.22
C ILE A 53 7.53 10.61 1.39
N ARG A 54 7.76 10.41 0.09
CA ARG A 54 8.38 11.44 -0.77
C ARG A 54 8.10 11.25 -2.25
N GLY A 55 8.32 12.32 -2.99
CA GLY A 55 8.19 12.36 -4.43
C GLY A 55 8.41 13.76 -4.97
N TRP A 56 7.83 14.03 -6.14
CA TRP A 56 7.87 15.34 -6.76
C TRP A 56 6.55 15.66 -7.47
N ALA A 57 6.25 16.94 -7.59
CA ALA A 57 5.13 17.44 -8.37
C ALA A 57 5.53 18.71 -9.13
N VAL A 58 4.95 18.92 -10.30
CA VAL A 58 5.16 20.11 -11.14
C VAL A 58 3.81 20.57 -11.69
N ALA A 59 3.64 21.88 -11.80
CA ALA A 59 2.44 22.49 -12.38
C ALA A 59 2.80 23.78 -13.09
N SER A 60 2.30 24.01 -14.31
CA SER A 60 2.59 25.23 -15.08
C SER A 60 2.17 26.52 -14.34
N ASP A 61 1.14 26.42 -13.51
CA ASP A 61 0.59 27.49 -12.67
C ASP A 61 1.10 27.45 -11.22
N GLY A 62 1.94 26.47 -10.86
CA GLY A 62 2.48 26.27 -9.52
C GLY A 62 1.64 25.36 -8.62
N ILE A 63 2.29 24.77 -7.62
CA ILE A 63 1.67 23.88 -6.64
C ILE A 63 1.24 24.69 -5.41
N GLU A 64 -0.02 24.54 -5.00
CA GLU A 64 -0.56 25.13 -3.76
C GLU A 64 -0.21 24.25 -2.55
N ARG A 65 -0.47 22.95 -2.64
CA ARG A 65 -0.22 21.98 -1.56
C ARG A 65 -0.13 20.55 -2.08
N ILE A 66 0.47 19.68 -1.27
CA ILE A 66 0.50 18.24 -1.44
C ILE A 66 -0.23 17.61 -0.26
N GLU A 67 -1.29 16.85 -0.53
CA GLU A 67 -2.08 16.15 0.49
C GLU A 67 -1.78 14.65 0.45
N VAL A 68 -1.84 14.00 1.61
CA VAL A 68 -1.63 12.55 1.76
C VAL A 68 -2.90 11.90 2.29
N TYR A 69 -3.27 10.79 1.67
CA TYR A 69 -4.37 9.95 2.08
C TYR A 69 -3.85 8.54 2.36
N PHE A 70 -4.27 7.96 3.48
CA PHE A 70 -4.07 6.54 3.78
C PHE A 70 -5.42 5.85 3.73
N ASP A 71 -5.52 4.80 2.91
CA ASP A 71 -6.74 4.00 2.72
C ASP A 71 -7.97 4.87 2.40
N GLY A 72 -7.75 5.94 1.62
CA GLY A 72 -8.76 6.92 1.23
C GLY A 72 -9.12 7.98 2.28
N VAL A 73 -8.50 7.94 3.47
CA VAL A 73 -8.70 8.90 4.55
C VAL A 73 -7.59 9.94 4.54
N PHE A 74 -7.95 11.22 4.59
CA PHE A 74 -6.97 12.31 4.69
C PHE A 74 -6.12 12.15 5.95
N GLY A 75 -4.79 12.15 5.76
CA GLY A 75 -3.82 12.15 6.84
C GLY A 75 -3.34 13.56 7.14
N PHE A 76 -2.52 14.11 6.25
CA PHE A 76 -1.83 15.40 6.46
C PHE A 76 -1.32 15.98 5.12
N GLU A 77 -0.81 17.20 5.17
CA GLU A 77 -0.11 17.84 4.05
C GLU A 77 1.40 17.65 4.14
N LEU A 78 2.06 17.48 3.00
CA LEU A 78 3.52 17.37 2.92
C LEU A 78 4.17 18.72 2.64
N PRO A 79 5.33 19.01 3.25
CA PRO A 79 6.19 20.10 2.82
C PRO A 79 6.56 19.92 1.34
N TYR A 80 6.46 21.01 0.58
CA TYR A 80 6.79 21.08 -0.84
C TYR A 80 7.82 22.20 -1.07
N GLY A 81 8.65 22.06 -2.10
CA GLY A 81 9.66 23.06 -2.47
C GLY A 81 11.11 22.57 -2.37
N ALA A 82 11.34 21.28 -2.16
CA ALA A 82 12.69 20.73 -2.09
C ALA A 82 13.34 20.67 -3.49
N SER A 83 14.66 20.85 -3.54
CA SER A 83 15.41 20.91 -4.80
C SER A 83 15.45 19.54 -5.51
N ARG A 84 15.20 19.53 -6.83
CA ARG A 84 15.16 18.36 -7.73
C ARG A 84 15.73 18.71 -9.10
N GLU A 85 17.04 18.65 -9.22
CA GLU A 85 17.77 18.92 -10.48
C GLU A 85 17.41 17.91 -11.58
N ASP A 86 17.09 16.68 -11.19
CA ASP A 86 16.63 15.61 -12.07
C ASP A 86 15.26 15.93 -12.70
N VAL A 87 14.35 16.51 -11.92
CA VAL A 87 13.02 16.91 -12.41
C VAL A 87 13.11 18.15 -13.28
N GLU A 88 13.93 19.15 -12.91
CA GLU A 88 14.21 20.33 -13.73
C GLU A 88 14.76 19.95 -15.11
N ALA A 89 15.65 18.96 -15.18
CA ALA A 89 16.22 18.50 -16.45
C ALA A 89 15.16 17.89 -17.39
N VAL A 90 14.10 17.30 -16.84
CA VAL A 90 13.00 16.67 -17.60
C VAL A 90 11.92 17.69 -17.96
N TYR A 91 11.64 18.66 -17.07
CA TYR A 91 10.57 19.65 -17.23
C TYR A 91 11.08 21.11 -17.21
N PRO A 92 12.10 21.49 -18.00
CA PRO A 92 12.76 22.79 -17.90
C PRO A 92 11.86 23.99 -18.25
N ASP A 93 10.74 23.75 -18.94
CA ASP A 93 9.79 24.78 -19.34
C ASP A 93 8.74 25.08 -18.26
N ILE A 94 8.66 24.27 -17.19
CA ILE A 94 7.75 24.51 -16.06
C ILE A 94 8.45 25.38 -15.03
N VAL A 95 7.95 26.60 -14.83
CA VAL A 95 8.51 27.51 -13.83
C VAL A 95 8.45 26.88 -12.44
N GLY A 96 9.62 26.70 -11.82
CA GLY A 96 9.75 26.16 -10.47
C GLY A 96 9.95 24.65 -10.40
N SER A 97 10.14 23.94 -11.52
CA SER A 97 10.42 22.49 -11.52
C SER A 97 11.66 22.10 -10.68
N ILE A 98 12.65 22.99 -10.56
CA ILE A 98 13.79 22.79 -9.65
C ILE A 98 13.36 22.64 -8.19
N ASN A 99 12.24 23.21 -7.76
CA ASN A 99 11.72 23.10 -6.39
C ASN A 99 10.49 22.18 -6.32
N SER A 100 10.50 21.10 -7.09
CA SER A 100 9.35 20.19 -7.24
C SER A 100 9.23 19.12 -6.14
N GLY A 101 10.25 18.97 -5.28
CA GLY A 101 10.28 17.90 -4.31
C GLY A 101 9.31 18.11 -3.14
N PHE A 102 8.66 17.03 -2.72
CA PHE A 102 7.94 16.94 -1.45
C PHE A 102 8.43 15.75 -0.63
N GLY A 103 8.26 15.84 0.70
CA GLY A 103 8.45 14.67 1.55
C GLY A 103 8.53 14.96 3.05
N SER A 104 8.37 13.90 3.82
CA SER A 104 8.51 13.88 5.28
C SER A 104 8.85 12.48 5.77
N ALA A 105 9.37 12.38 6.99
CA ALA A 105 9.40 11.12 7.71
C ALA A 105 7.97 10.73 8.13
N MET A 106 7.68 9.42 8.11
CA MET A 106 6.41 8.79 8.44
C MET A 106 6.66 7.58 9.34
N ALA A 107 5.94 7.51 10.46
CA ALA A 107 5.92 6.35 11.33
C ALA A 107 4.86 5.35 10.81
N TYR A 108 5.26 4.47 9.89
CA TYR A 108 4.36 3.50 9.24
C TYR A 108 3.71 2.52 10.21
N GLY A 109 4.34 2.25 11.36
CA GLY A 109 3.74 1.44 12.41
C GLY A 109 2.39 1.95 12.91
N LEU A 110 2.11 3.26 12.78
CA LEU A 110 0.82 3.85 13.17
C LEU A 110 -0.36 3.42 12.28
N LEU A 111 -0.09 2.82 11.11
CA LEU A 111 -1.13 2.28 10.23
C LEU A 111 -1.58 0.87 10.67
N GLY A 112 -0.79 0.20 11.52
CA GLY A 112 -0.92 -1.23 11.83
C GLY A 112 -0.26 -2.11 10.78
N ASN A 113 0.01 -3.37 11.12
CA ASN A 113 0.58 -4.33 10.17
C ASN A 113 -0.48 -4.76 9.15
N GLY A 114 -0.09 -4.91 7.89
CA GLY A 114 -0.95 -5.36 6.80
C GLY A 114 -0.82 -4.54 5.52
N GLU A 115 -1.71 -4.81 4.56
CA GLU A 115 -1.76 -4.06 3.30
C GLU A 115 -2.41 -2.70 3.50
N HIS A 116 -1.75 -1.64 3.01
CA HIS A 116 -2.26 -0.28 2.98
C HIS A 116 -2.11 0.33 1.58
N THR A 117 -2.91 1.36 1.32
CA THR A 117 -2.75 2.23 0.14
C THR A 117 -2.47 3.65 0.59
N VAL A 118 -1.44 4.27 0.03
CA VAL A 118 -1.21 5.71 0.15
C VAL A 118 -1.53 6.38 -1.18
N THR A 119 -2.18 7.53 -1.11
CA THR A 119 -2.38 8.44 -2.26
C THR A 119 -1.79 9.78 -1.90
N VAL A 120 -0.92 10.29 -2.76
CA VAL A 120 -0.47 11.69 -2.73
C VAL A 120 -1.24 12.48 -3.77
N ARG A 121 -1.68 13.68 -3.39
CA ARG A 121 -2.49 14.54 -4.23
C ARG A 121 -1.88 15.92 -4.32
N ALA A 122 -1.49 16.33 -5.52
CA ALA A 122 -1.09 17.69 -5.79
C ALA A 122 -2.33 18.52 -6.12
N VAL A 123 -2.42 19.71 -5.53
CA VAL A 123 -3.39 20.75 -5.88
C VAL A 123 -2.64 21.95 -6.41
N SER A 124 -2.97 22.42 -7.62
CA SER A 124 -2.34 23.59 -8.22
C SER A 124 -2.92 24.91 -7.69
N LEU A 125 -2.27 26.04 -7.98
CA LEU A 125 -2.78 27.37 -7.61
C LEU A 125 -4.13 27.73 -8.27
N THR A 126 -4.50 27.09 -9.38
CA THR A 126 -5.80 27.25 -10.02
C THR A 126 -6.85 26.23 -9.56
N GLY A 127 -6.47 25.30 -8.69
CA GLY A 127 -7.35 24.27 -8.14
C GLY A 127 -7.44 22.99 -8.97
N ASP A 128 -6.57 22.82 -9.97
CA ASP A 128 -6.44 21.54 -10.66
C ASP A 128 -5.82 20.50 -9.73
N VAL A 129 -6.12 19.22 -9.97
CA VAL A 129 -5.75 18.11 -9.08
C VAL A 129 -5.14 16.97 -9.89
N ALA A 130 -4.03 16.43 -9.39
CA ALA A 130 -3.44 15.18 -9.86
C ALA A 130 -3.06 14.29 -8.67
N GLU A 131 -3.14 12.98 -8.85
CA GLU A 131 -2.90 11.99 -7.81
C GLU A 131 -1.92 10.91 -8.31
N ASP A 132 -1.12 10.38 -7.39
CA ASP A 132 -0.36 9.15 -7.56
C ASP A 132 -0.52 8.28 -6.31
N SER A 133 -0.48 6.96 -6.48
CA SER A 133 -0.79 6.01 -5.42
C SER A 133 0.18 4.84 -5.40
N ALA A 134 0.43 4.32 -4.19
CA ALA A 134 1.16 3.08 -3.98
C ALA A 134 0.40 2.20 -2.98
N ARG A 135 0.32 0.91 -3.30
CA ARG A 135 -0.08 -0.14 -2.38
C ARG A 135 1.17 -0.77 -1.78
N PHE A 136 1.21 -0.95 -0.48
CA PHE A 136 2.39 -1.48 0.21
C PHE A 136 1.98 -2.25 1.46
N GLU A 137 2.88 -3.10 1.94
CA GLU A 137 2.69 -3.84 3.17
C GLU A 137 3.44 -3.17 4.31
N VAL A 138 2.74 -2.85 5.39
CA VAL A 138 3.35 -2.44 6.66
C VAL A 138 3.72 -3.68 7.45
N VAL A 139 5.00 -3.77 7.80
CA VAL A 139 5.54 -4.84 8.63
C VAL A 139 6.30 -4.23 9.80
N GLY A 140 6.19 -4.88 10.94
CA GLY A 140 6.84 -4.41 12.15
C GLY A 140 6.50 -5.29 13.32
N PHE A 141 7.02 -4.91 14.48
CA PHE A 141 6.59 -5.50 15.74
C PHE A 141 5.08 -5.28 15.94
N PRO A 142 4.39 -6.16 16.69
CA PRO A 142 2.94 -6.06 16.92
C PRO A 142 2.54 -4.90 17.84
N TYR A 143 3.39 -3.87 17.96
CA TYR A 143 3.22 -2.73 18.86
C TYR A 143 3.51 -1.43 18.10
N ASP A 144 2.68 -0.41 18.35
CA ASP A 144 2.83 0.91 17.72
C ASP A 144 4.14 1.60 18.10
N PHE A 145 4.66 1.29 19.30
CA PHE A 145 5.89 1.85 19.84
C PHE A 145 6.50 0.90 20.89
N LEU A 146 7.83 0.81 20.90
CA LEU A 146 8.61 0.13 21.94
C LEU A 146 9.44 1.17 22.69
N SER A 147 9.26 1.27 24.00
CA SER A 147 10.11 2.12 24.84
C SER A 147 11.52 1.53 25.00
N ALA A 148 12.43 2.29 25.63
CA ALA A 148 13.81 1.85 25.81
C ALA A 148 13.91 0.56 26.65
N ASP A 149 13.07 0.41 27.68
CA ASP A 149 12.97 -0.79 28.53
C ASP A 149 12.22 -1.95 27.88
N GLU A 150 11.52 -1.71 26.78
CA GLU A 150 10.78 -2.70 25.98
C GLU A 150 11.49 -3.04 24.66
N SER A 151 12.78 -2.66 24.54
CA SER A 151 13.58 -2.96 23.35
C SER A 151 13.69 -4.48 23.11
N PRO A 152 13.72 -4.96 21.85
CA PRO A 152 13.88 -6.38 21.57
C PRO A 152 15.12 -6.97 22.26
N ASN A 153 14.91 -8.04 23.04
CA ASN A 153 15.98 -8.76 23.72
C ASN A 153 16.55 -9.84 22.79
N LEU A 154 17.88 -9.86 22.66
CA LEU A 154 18.63 -10.78 21.80
C LEU A 154 19.42 -11.82 22.60
N GLU A 155 19.19 -11.94 23.91
CA GLU A 155 19.80 -12.98 24.73
C GLU A 155 19.36 -14.37 24.25
N GLY A 156 20.31 -15.15 23.75
CA GLY A 156 20.04 -16.49 23.19
C GLY A 156 19.67 -16.48 21.70
N ALA A 157 19.48 -15.30 21.09
CA ALA A 157 19.11 -15.18 19.68
C ALA A 157 20.16 -15.79 18.74
N SER A 158 19.68 -16.41 17.66
CA SER A 158 20.51 -17.00 16.61
C SER A 158 20.27 -16.33 15.26
N VAL A 159 21.25 -16.40 14.36
CA VAL A 159 21.13 -15.85 12.99
C VAL A 159 21.16 -16.97 11.97
N SER A 160 20.22 -16.91 11.03
CA SER A 160 20.15 -17.82 9.88
C SER A 160 19.93 -17.05 8.57
N LEU A 161 20.12 -17.71 7.44
CA LEU A 161 19.92 -17.13 6.11
C LEU A 161 18.70 -17.79 5.44
N ALA A 162 17.85 -16.97 4.82
CA ALA A 162 16.69 -17.42 4.05
C ALA A 162 16.70 -16.72 2.69
N GLY A 163 17.22 -17.39 1.66
CA GLY A 163 17.39 -16.77 0.34
C GLY A 163 18.38 -15.60 0.38
N ASP A 164 17.89 -14.41 0.08
CA ASP A 164 18.62 -13.13 0.12
C ASP A 164 18.42 -12.35 1.44
N SER A 165 17.76 -12.97 2.42
CA SER A 165 17.40 -12.36 3.68
C SER A 165 18.18 -12.94 4.86
N VAL A 166 18.37 -12.11 5.89
CA VAL A 166 18.95 -12.47 7.19
C VAL A 166 17.82 -12.63 8.18
N VAL A 167 17.76 -13.76 8.88
CA VAL A 167 16.73 -14.01 9.90
C VAL A 167 17.39 -14.03 11.28
N ILE A 168 16.90 -13.19 12.18
CA ILE A 168 17.24 -13.21 13.60
C ILE A 168 16.12 -14.02 14.29
N ASN A 169 16.47 -15.21 14.78
CA ASN A 169 15.55 -16.09 15.49
C ASN A 169 15.62 -15.82 17.00
N GLU A 170 14.56 -16.19 17.72
CA GLU A 170 14.52 -16.15 19.20
C GLU A 170 14.73 -14.71 19.72
N VAL A 171 14.12 -13.73 19.01
CA VAL A 171 14.04 -12.34 19.47
C VAL A 171 12.90 -12.23 20.46
N ILE A 172 13.20 -11.95 21.72
CA ILE A 172 12.19 -11.85 22.77
C ILE A 172 11.66 -10.42 22.81
N LEU A 173 10.35 -10.24 22.72
CA LEU A 173 9.70 -8.94 22.87
C LEU A 173 9.11 -8.76 24.27
N GLN A 174 8.47 -7.61 24.52
CA GLN A 174 7.94 -7.23 25.83
C GLN A 174 6.84 -8.17 26.37
N ASP A 175 6.20 -8.97 25.52
CA ASP A 175 5.26 -10.03 25.92
C ASP A 175 5.98 -11.27 26.48
N GLY A 176 7.30 -11.36 26.34
CA GLY A 176 8.10 -12.52 26.71
C GLY A 176 8.05 -13.64 25.68
N GLU A 177 7.41 -13.42 24.53
CA GLU A 177 7.32 -14.41 23.45
C GLU A 177 8.50 -14.25 22.48
N ASP A 178 8.85 -15.36 21.83
CA ASP A 178 9.92 -15.43 20.84
C ASP A 178 9.40 -15.02 19.45
N TYR A 179 10.21 -14.28 18.71
CA TYR A 179 9.93 -13.87 17.34
C TYR A 179 11.11 -14.17 16.42
N ALA A 180 10.78 -14.47 15.16
CA ALA A 180 11.71 -14.47 14.04
C ALA A 180 11.57 -13.15 13.27
N VAL A 181 12.64 -12.36 13.23
CA VAL A 181 12.72 -11.09 12.50
C VAL A 181 13.52 -11.30 11.22
N THR A 182 12.87 -11.15 10.09
CA THR A 182 13.50 -11.28 8.76
C THR A 182 13.88 -9.91 8.24
N LEU A 183 15.16 -9.72 7.96
CA LEU A 183 15.73 -8.53 7.34
C LEU A 183 16.08 -8.81 5.88
N GLY A 184 15.66 -7.94 4.97
CA GLY A 184 15.96 -8.05 3.54
C GLY A 184 16.51 -6.74 2.98
N TRP A 185 17.28 -6.81 1.89
CA TRP A 185 17.78 -5.62 1.19
C TRP A 185 16.62 -4.85 0.55
N LEU A 186 16.58 -3.53 0.75
CA LEU A 186 15.73 -2.60 0.03
C LEU A 186 16.61 -1.66 -0.80
N THR A 187 16.46 -1.73 -2.12
CA THR A 187 17.16 -0.83 -3.05
C THR A 187 16.73 0.63 -2.87
N ALA A 188 15.49 0.89 -2.46
CA ALA A 188 14.98 2.26 -2.26
C ALA A 188 15.75 2.99 -1.15
N SER A 189 15.96 2.33 -0.01
CA SER A 189 16.70 2.87 1.13
C SER A 189 18.20 2.52 1.14
N GLN A 190 18.66 1.69 0.18
CA GLN A 190 20.02 1.16 0.13
C GLN A 190 20.46 0.50 1.45
N GLY A 191 19.54 -0.25 2.09
CA GLY A 191 19.75 -0.82 3.41
C GLY A 191 19.00 -2.12 3.63
N PHE A 192 19.33 -2.81 4.73
CA PHE A 192 18.51 -3.91 5.24
C PHE A 192 17.38 -3.36 6.11
N GLU A 193 16.15 -3.75 5.83
CA GLU A 193 14.99 -3.42 6.66
C GLU A 193 14.19 -4.67 7.00
N ILE A 194 13.30 -4.53 7.99
CA ILE A 194 12.37 -5.58 8.39
C ILE A 194 11.42 -5.87 7.21
N ARG A 195 11.40 -7.13 6.79
CA ARG A 195 10.47 -7.67 5.78
C ARG A 195 9.37 -8.49 6.41
N GLN A 196 9.64 -9.09 7.57
CA GLN A 196 8.69 -9.94 8.24
C GLN A 196 9.04 -10.03 9.73
N VAL A 197 8.00 -10.05 10.57
CA VAL A 197 8.09 -10.38 11.99
C VAL A 197 7.09 -11.50 12.23
N THR A 198 7.58 -12.68 12.62
CA THR A 198 6.72 -13.86 12.83
C THR A 198 6.90 -14.32 14.27
N PRO A 199 5.81 -14.51 15.05
CA PRO A 199 5.91 -15.21 16.33
C PRO A 199 6.51 -16.59 16.08
N ALA A 200 7.45 -17.01 16.92
CA ALA A 200 7.88 -18.39 16.96
C ALA A 200 6.67 -19.21 17.37
N VAL A 201 6.03 -19.87 16.40
CA VAL A 201 4.92 -20.76 16.71
C VAL A 201 5.48 -21.85 17.61
N THR A 202 5.14 -21.82 18.90
CA THR A 202 5.17 -23.02 19.73
C THR A 202 4.24 -24.01 19.05
N ASN A 203 4.84 -24.91 18.27
CA ASN A 203 4.26 -26.04 17.54
C ASN A 203 2.70 -26.10 17.51
N PRO A 204 2.05 -25.98 16.33
CA PRO A 204 0.58 -26.15 16.21
C PRO A 204 0.04 -27.46 16.82
N ALA A 205 0.90 -28.47 17.00
CA ALA A 205 0.53 -29.73 17.65
C ALA A 205 0.26 -29.61 19.16
N GLU A 206 0.63 -28.52 19.84
CA GLU A 206 0.40 -28.36 21.29
C GLU A 206 -0.94 -27.71 21.63
N GLN A 207 -1.56 -27.00 20.68
CA GLN A 207 -2.92 -26.46 20.85
C GLN A 207 -4.01 -27.52 20.58
N ASP A 208 -3.69 -28.56 19.81
CA ASP A 208 -4.61 -29.66 19.51
C ASP A 208 -4.79 -30.64 20.70
N ILE A 209 -3.82 -30.68 21.62
CA ILE A 209 -3.87 -31.50 22.84
C ILE A 209 -4.79 -30.89 23.92
N LEU A 210 -4.91 -29.57 23.98
CA LEU A 210 -5.81 -28.90 24.93
C LEU A 210 -7.28 -28.93 24.46
N VAL A 211 -7.50 -28.91 23.15
CA VAL A 211 -8.85 -29.09 22.58
C VAL A 211 -9.32 -30.54 22.75
N SER A 212 -8.46 -31.53 22.52
CA SER A 212 -8.83 -32.95 22.70
C SER A 212 -8.97 -33.39 24.16
N ALA A 213 -8.31 -32.73 25.12
CA ALA A 213 -8.51 -32.96 26.55
C ALA A 213 -9.82 -32.36 27.10
N PHE A 214 -10.39 -31.33 26.44
CA PHE A 214 -11.64 -30.70 26.87
C PHE A 214 -12.89 -31.41 26.33
N PHE A 215 -12.81 -32.09 25.18
CA PHE A 215 -13.92 -32.85 24.58
C PHE A 215 -13.91 -34.36 24.90
N GLY A 216 -12.93 -34.84 25.67
CA GLY A 216 -12.71 -36.27 25.93
C GLY A 216 -13.26 -36.84 27.25
N LEU A 217 -13.98 -36.07 28.09
CA LEU A 217 -14.34 -36.50 29.45
C LEU A 217 -15.82 -36.87 29.69
N ASP A 218 -16.70 -36.74 28.70
CA ASP A 218 -18.16 -36.86 28.92
C ASP A 218 -18.83 -38.07 28.24
N ASN A 219 -18.21 -39.24 28.27
CA ASN A 219 -18.97 -40.47 28.04
C ASN A 219 -18.33 -41.68 28.70
N GLU A 220 -18.76 -41.96 29.93
CA GLU A 220 -19.26 -43.29 30.35
C GLU A 220 -19.55 -43.27 31.86
N LEU A 221 -20.77 -42.85 32.23
CA LEU A 221 -21.36 -43.31 33.49
C LEU A 221 -21.98 -44.72 33.26
N PRO A 222 -21.87 -45.63 34.25
CA PRO A 222 -22.14 -47.05 34.04
C PRO A 222 -23.62 -47.41 34.11
N GLY A 223 -24.11 -48.16 33.11
CA GLY A 223 -25.37 -48.89 33.15
C GLY A 223 -25.16 -50.35 33.60
N PRO A 224 -26.05 -50.93 34.43
CA PRO A 224 -25.86 -52.25 35.02
C PRO A 224 -26.29 -53.37 34.06
N LEU A 225 -25.75 -54.58 34.27
CA LEU A 225 -26.12 -55.88 33.67
C LEU A 225 -25.48 -56.19 32.30
N CYS A 226 -24.44 -57.03 32.28
CA CYS A 226 -24.57 -58.45 31.92
C CYS A 226 -23.21 -59.16 31.88
N ASN A 227 -23.20 -60.39 32.40
CA ASN A 227 -22.11 -61.35 32.41
C ASN A 227 -21.46 -61.58 31.04
N GLN A 228 -20.12 -61.49 30.94
CA GLN A 228 -19.31 -62.50 30.24
C GLN A 228 -17.82 -62.43 30.63
N ALA A 229 -17.21 -63.60 30.83
CA ALA A 229 -15.84 -63.77 31.30
C ALA A 229 -14.82 -64.04 30.17
N GLY A 230 -13.58 -63.58 30.36
CA GLY A 230 -12.34 -64.05 29.73
C GLY A 230 -11.92 -63.30 28.45
N ARG A 231 -10.65 -63.05 28.13
CA ARG A 231 -9.36 -63.57 28.63
C ARG A 231 -8.24 -62.54 28.35
N LEU A 232 -7.20 -62.56 29.19
CA LEU A 232 -5.84 -62.06 28.90
C LEU A 232 -5.30 -62.66 27.60
N LEU A 233 -4.56 -61.90 26.78
CA LEU A 233 -3.32 -62.39 26.14
C LEU A 233 -2.43 -61.22 25.64
N ASP A 234 -1.22 -61.21 26.21
CA ASP A 234 0.10 -60.80 25.73
C ASP A 234 0.36 -59.41 25.11
N GLY A 235 1.19 -58.66 25.83
CA GLY A 235 1.91 -57.52 25.30
C GLY A 235 3.08 -57.91 24.40
N MET A 236 3.31 -57.09 23.38
CA MET A 236 4.61 -56.77 22.79
C MET A 236 4.55 -55.34 22.23
N PRO A 237 5.62 -54.54 22.33
CA PRO A 237 5.65 -53.21 21.72
C PRO A 237 5.90 -53.31 20.21
N VAL A 238 5.09 -52.61 19.41
CA VAL A 238 5.31 -52.45 17.97
C VAL A 238 6.27 -51.27 17.74
N ASN A 239 7.42 -51.58 17.15
CA ASN A 239 8.46 -50.63 16.77
C ASN A 239 8.16 -50.15 15.35
N PHE A 240 7.70 -48.90 15.18
CA PHE A 240 7.45 -48.33 13.86
C PHE A 240 8.77 -47.79 13.26
N LYS A 241 9.15 -48.32 12.11
CA LYS A 241 10.19 -47.76 11.25
C LYS A 241 9.50 -47.29 9.97
N PHE A 242 9.57 -45.98 9.70
CA PHE A 242 9.09 -45.39 8.44
C PHE A 242 10.28 -45.07 7.51
N PRO A 243 10.07 -45.06 6.18
CA PRO A 243 11.10 -44.80 5.18
C PRO A 243 11.66 -43.38 5.23
#